data_AF-A0A431K6E9-F1
#
_entry.id   AF-A0A431K6E9-F1
#
_cell.length_a   1.000
_cell.length_b   1.000
_cell.length_c   1.000
_cell.angle_alpha   90.00
_cell.angle_beta   90.00
_cell.angle_gamma   90.00
#
_symmetry.space_group_name_H-M   'P 1'
#
loop_
_entity.id
_entity.type
_entity.pdbx_description
1 polymer ?
#
loop_
_entity_poly.entity_id
_entity_poly.type
_entity_poly.pdbx_seq_one_letter_code
_entity_poly.pdbx_strand_id
1 'polypeptide(L)'
;MLMAPNPDPIRTRSKICCIASADEARMAIAAGADALGLVARMLSGLGPISDTAIAGVTALVPPPVATFLLTSETTVDAIFTYVRAPATTASTAAPSAPMSQRQAEKGSSSTALGCSRGVFTSKLHCLADALGRPLALHLTGGEAADCKAYDALIVLPERIPDALLADKGYDADAIRADLSKRHIGPVIRGRSDRRVKIEHDRTLYKQRNRIERMFGRLKINRAIATRYDQLPNSFPGMVHLATARNWL
;
A
#
# COMPACT_ATOMS: atom_id res chain seq x y z
N MET A 1 28.33 -42.52 -8.26
CA MET A 1 28.04 -41.29 -7.48
C MET A 1 27.90 -40.15 -8.49
N LEU A 2 26.67 -39.89 -8.96
CA LEU A 2 26.39 -38.81 -9.91
C LEU A 2 26.26 -37.51 -9.11
N MET A 3 27.15 -36.56 -9.35
CA MET A 3 27.03 -35.21 -8.79
C MET A 3 25.79 -34.56 -9.40
N ALA A 4 24.85 -34.13 -8.55
CA ALA A 4 23.72 -33.32 -8.99
C ALA A 4 24.23 -32.02 -9.65
N PRO A 5 23.60 -31.55 -10.74
CA PRO A 5 24.00 -30.30 -11.38
C PRO A 5 23.86 -29.15 -10.38
N ASN A 6 24.91 -28.33 -10.32
CA ASN A 6 24.97 -27.13 -9.50
C ASN A 6 23.85 -26.17 -9.97
N PRO A 7 22.94 -25.69 -9.10
CA PRO A 7 21.89 -24.77 -9.53
C PRO A 7 22.53 -23.49 -10.09
N ASP A 8 22.08 -23.07 -11.27
CA ASP A 8 22.55 -21.83 -11.90
C ASP A 8 22.44 -20.65 -10.90
N PRO A 9 23.43 -19.74 -10.87
CA PRO A 9 23.38 -18.60 -9.98
C PRO A 9 22.13 -17.77 -10.27
N ILE A 10 21.37 -17.46 -9.21
CA ILE A 10 20.14 -16.65 -9.29
C ILE A 10 20.49 -15.28 -9.90
N ARG A 11 20.18 -15.10 -11.19
CA ARG A 11 20.33 -13.82 -11.88
C ARG A 11 19.16 -12.90 -11.54
N THR A 12 19.44 -11.65 -11.18
CA THR A 12 18.41 -10.62 -11.01
C THR A 12 17.69 -10.36 -12.32
N ARG A 13 16.37 -10.59 -12.35
CA ARG A 13 15.53 -10.25 -13.51
C ARG A 13 15.15 -8.78 -13.49
N SER A 14 15.30 -8.10 -14.63
CA SER A 14 15.04 -6.67 -14.78
C SER A 14 13.89 -6.41 -15.77
N LYS A 15 12.97 -5.51 -15.39
CA LYS A 15 11.88 -5.00 -16.24
C LYS A 15 12.08 -3.51 -16.46
N ILE A 16 12.12 -3.07 -17.71
CA ILE A 16 12.18 -1.66 -18.09
C ILE A 16 10.77 -1.18 -18.46
N CYS A 17 10.24 -0.20 -17.72
CA CYS A 17 8.87 0.32 -17.92
C CYS A 17 8.87 1.60 -18.74
N CYS A 18 7.70 1.94 -19.30
CA CYS A 18 7.43 3.15 -20.07
C CYS A 18 8.25 3.25 -21.36
N ILE A 19 8.47 2.11 -22.03
CA ILE A 19 9.09 2.09 -23.37
C ILE A 19 8.16 2.84 -24.32
N ALA A 20 8.65 3.95 -24.85
CA ALA A 20 7.90 4.87 -25.69
C ALA A 20 8.15 4.66 -27.19
N SER A 21 9.19 3.90 -27.55
CA SER A 21 9.58 3.68 -28.95
C SER A 21 10.32 2.37 -29.19
N ALA A 22 10.43 1.98 -30.46
CA ALA A 22 11.23 0.85 -30.90
C ALA A 22 12.72 1.01 -30.55
N ASP A 23 13.24 2.23 -30.58
CA ASP A 23 14.66 2.50 -30.28
C ASP A 23 14.96 2.29 -28.80
N GLU A 24 14.06 2.75 -27.92
CA GLU A 24 14.15 2.46 -26.48
C GLU A 24 14.07 0.97 -26.18
N ALA A 25 13.18 0.25 -26.86
CA ALA A 25 13.07 -1.20 -26.74
C ALA A 25 14.39 -1.90 -27.09
N ARG A 26 15.01 -1.53 -28.22
CA ARG A 26 16.29 -2.09 -28.66
C ARG A 26 17.41 -1.78 -27.66
N MET A 27 17.47 -0.55 -27.15
CA MET A 27 18.46 -0.18 -26.13
C MET A 27 18.28 -1.01 -24.85
N ALA A 28 17.05 -1.17 -24.37
CA ALA A 28 16.75 -1.95 -23.18
C ALA A 28 17.10 -3.44 -23.37
N ILE A 29 16.78 -4.02 -24.53
CA ILE A 29 17.13 -5.41 -24.86
C ILE A 29 18.66 -5.58 -24.93
N ALA A 30 19.37 -4.66 -25.59
CA ALA A 30 20.82 -4.69 -25.68
C ALA A 30 21.50 -4.56 -24.30
N ALA A 31 20.87 -3.86 -23.36
CA ALA A 31 21.30 -3.75 -21.96
C ALA A 31 20.97 -4.99 -21.10
N GLY A 32 20.28 -6.00 -21.66
CA GLY A 32 19.97 -7.25 -20.97
C GLY A 32 18.67 -7.25 -20.16
N ALA A 33 17.70 -6.41 -20.55
CA ALA A 33 16.36 -6.44 -19.96
C ALA A 33 15.68 -7.80 -20.16
N ASP A 34 15.06 -8.33 -19.10
CA ASP A 34 14.27 -9.56 -19.13
C ASP A 34 12.81 -9.30 -19.53
N ALA A 35 12.36 -8.05 -19.40
CA ALA A 35 11.02 -7.65 -19.73
C ALA A 35 10.90 -6.17 -20.10
N LEU A 36 9.96 -5.86 -20.98
CA LEU A 36 9.58 -4.50 -21.36
C LEU A 36 8.15 -4.20 -20.91
N GLY A 37 7.92 -2.99 -20.39
CA GLY A 37 6.62 -2.48 -19.99
C GLY A 37 6.15 -1.38 -20.93
N LEU A 38 5.00 -1.61 -21.56
CA LEU A 38 4.31 -0.67 -22.46
C LEU A 38 3.09 -0.08 -21.76
N VAL A 39 2.73 1.14 -22.09
CA VAL A 39 1.57 1.84 -21.51
C VAL A 39 0.61 2.18 -22.65
N ALA A 40 -0.55 1.53 -22.66
CA ALA A 40 -1.68 1.87 -23.52
C ALA A 40 -2.44 3.07 -22.95
N ARG A 41 -3.62 3.35 -23.50
CA ARG A 41 -4.48 4.43 -23.02
C ARG A 41 -4.68 4.33 -21.51
N MET A 42 -4.35 5.42 -20.81
CA MET A 42 -4.53 5.55 -19.37
C MET A 42 -5.15 6.91 -19.05
N LEU A 43 -6.08 6.92 -18.08
CA LEU A 43 -6.64 8.15 -17.51
C LEU A 43 -5.58 8.99 -16.77
N SER A 44 -4.54 8.34 -16.22
CA SER A 44 -3.35 8.99 -15.67
C SER A 44 -2.12 8.08 -15.78
N GLY A 45 -0.98 8.67 -16.12
CA GLY A 45 0.29 7.98 -16.32
C GLY A 45 1.20 8.74 -17.28
N LEU A 46 2.52 8.59 -17.13
CA LEU A 46 3.48 9.09 -18.11
C LEU A 46 3.70 8.06 -19.21
N GLY A 47 3.82 8.53 -20.45
CA GLY A 47 4.24 7.73 -21.60
C GLY A 47 3.20 6.78 -22.22
N PRO A 48 1.89 7.11 -22.31
CA PRO A 48 1.00 6.34 -23.16
C PRO A 48 1.48 6.42 -24.61
N ILE A 49 1.57 5.28 -25.27
CA ILE A 49 1.91 5.17 -26.69
C ILE A 49 0.72 4.63 -27.48
N SER A 50 0.68 4.93 -28.78
CA SER A 50 -0.39 4.47 -29.65
C SER A 50 -0.39 2.95 -29.80
N ASP A 51 -1.54 2.37 -30.09
CA ASP A 51 -1.67 0.92 -30.35
C ASP A 51 -0.72 0.46 -31.48
N THR A 52 -0.52 1.30 -32.50
CA THR A 52 0.45 1.07 -33.57
C THR A 52 1.88 1.01 -33.05
N ALA A 53 2.26 1.90 -32.12
CA ALA A 53 3.58 1.87 -31.50
C ALA A 53 3.77 0.65 -30.59
N ILE A 54 2.73 0.25 -29.85
CA ILE A 54 2.73 -0.98 -29.03
C ILE A 54 2.97 -2.21 -29.90
N ALA A 55 2.25 -2.32 -31.01
CA ALA A 55 2.42 -3.42 -31.96
C ALA A 55 3.82 -3.42 -32.57
N GLY A 56 4.32 -2.24 -32.99
CA GLY A 56 5.66 -2.09 -33.55
C GLY A 56 6.77 -2.49 -32.58
N VAL A 57 6.69 -2.05 -31.32
CA VAL A 57 7.64 -2.46 -30.28
C VAL A 57 7.56 -3.96 -30.03
N THR A 58 6.36 -4.51 -29.83
CA THR A 58 6.20 -5.92 -29.46
C THR A 58 6.68 -6.88 -30.55
N ALA A 59 6.50 -6.52 -31.83
CA ALA A 59 7.00 -7.30 -32.96
C ALA A 59 8.54 -7.41 -33.01
N LEU A 60 9.26 -6.48 -32.39
CA LEU A 60 10.73 -6.43 -32.37
C LEU A 60 11.33 -7.19 -31.17
N VAL A 61 10.52 -7.59 -30.18
CA VAL A 61 11.01 -8.21 -28.94
C VAL A 61 11.27 -9.70 -29.17
N PRO A 62 12.51 -10.19 -29.04
CA PRO A 62 12.81 -11.60 -29.23
C PRO A 62 12.37 -12.43 -28.00
N PRO A 63 11.94 -13.69 -28.18
CA PRO A 63 11.81 -14.65 -27.07
C PRO A 63 13.23 -14.97 -26.57
N PRO A 64 13.72 -14.35 -25.48
CA PRO A 64 13.26 -14.59 -24.10
C PRO A 64 12.75 -13.35 -23.34
N VAL A 65 12.68 -12.18 -23.97
CA VAL A 65 12.28 -10.94 -23.32
C VAL A 65 10.75 -10.83 -23.32
N ALA A 66 10.15 -10.72 -22.14
CA ALA A 66 8.69 -10.65 -22.01
C ALA A 66 8.17 -9.23 -22.26
N THR A 67 7.00 -9.09 -22.88
CA THR A 67 6.30 -7.80 -22.98
C THR A 67 5.08 -7.76 -22.06
N PHE A 68 4.93 -6.66 -21.33
CA PHE A 68 3.82 -6.40 -20.44
C PHE A 68 3.12 -5.10 -20.84
N LEU A 69 1.81 -5.15 -21.02
CA LEU A 69 1.01 -3.97 -21.33
C LEU A 69 0.23 -3.51 -20.10
N LEU A 70 0.31 -2.21 -19.80
CA LEU A 70 -0.49 -1.53 -18.78
C LEU A 70 -1.61 -0.73 -19.46
N THR A 71 -2.86 -0.91 -19.03
CA THR A 71 -4.02 -0.19 -19.57
C THR A 71 -5.01 0.18 -18.46
N SER A 72 -5.76 1.27 -18.62
CA SER A 72 -6.89 1.63 -17.73
C SER A 72 -8.25 1.19 -18.26
N GLU A 73 -8.30 0.41 -19.34
CA GLU A 73 -9.54 -0.18 -19.84
C GLU A 73 -10.11 -1.17 -18.81
N THR A 74 -11.42 -1.08 -18.55
CA THR A 74 -12.11 -1.88 -17.53
C THR A 74 -13.09 -2.90 -18.12
N THR A 75 -13.27 -2.91 -19.46
CA THR A 75 -14.15 -3.86 -20.15
C THR A 75 -13.35 -5.04 -20.70
N VAL A 76 -13.95 -6.23 -20.67
CA VAL A 76 -13.32 -7.46 -21.13
C VAL A 76 -12.94 -7.36 -22.61
N ASP A 77 -13.83 -6.84 -23.46
CA ASP A 77 -13.59 -6.70 -24.91
C ASP A 77 -12.40 -5.77 -25.23
N ALA A 78 -12.29 -4.66 -24.52
CA ALA A 78 -11.16 -3.74 -24.70
C ALA A 78 -9.84 -4.38 -24.26
N ILE A 79 -9.84 -5.09 -23.13
CA ILE A 79 -8.66 -5.84 -22.66
C ILE A 79 -8.27 -6.96 -23.64
N PHE A 80 -9.25 -7.70 -24.18
CA PHE A 80 -9.02 -8.79 -25.13
C PHE A 80 -8.41 -8.30 -26.44
N THR A 81 -8.83 -7.12 -26.91
CA THR A 81 -8.25 -6.49 -28.11
C THR A 81 -6.74 -6.29 -27.96
N TYR A 82 -6.30 -5.90 -26.76
CA TYR A 82 -4.88 -5.71 -26.45
C TYR A 82 -4.09 -7.01 -26.24
N VAL A 83 -4.73 -8.09 -25.78
CA VAL A 83 -4.07 -9.39 -25.58
C VAL A 83 -3.91 -10.16 -26.90
N ARG A 84 -4.81 -9.93 -27.87
CA ARG A 84 -4.80 -10.64 -29.16
C ARG A 84 -3.91 -10.03 -30.23
N ALA A 85 -3.68 -8.71 -30.22
CA ALA A 85 -3.03 -8.03 -31.34
C ALA A 85 -1.48 -8.02 -31.29
N PRO A 86 -0.85 -8.06 -30.10
CA PRO A 86 0.55 -8.48 -29.97
C PRO A 86 0.72 -9.51 -28.83
N ALA A 87 1.66 -10.45 -28.94
CA ALA A 87 1.95 -11.48 -27.94
C ALA A 87 2.44 -10.90 -26.58
N THR A 88 1.52 -10.27 -25.85
CA THR A 88 1.78 -9.44 -24.67
C THR A 88 0.96 -9.97 -23.52
N THR A 89 1.58 -10.10 -22.35
CA THR A 89 0.82 -10.34 -21.12
C THR A 89 0.23 -9.00 -20.67
N ALA A 90 -1.06 -8.76 -20.92
CA ALA A 90 -1.73 -7.55 -20.46
C ALA A 90 -1.99 -7.62 -18.95
N SER A 91 -1.64 -6.56 -18.23
CA SER A 91 -2.02 -6.34 -16.83
C SER A 91 -2.86 -5.07 -16.76
N THR A 92 -4.12 -5.20 -16.36
CA THR A 92 -5.01 -4.06 -16.15
C THR A 92 -4.59 -3.31 -14.89
N ALA A 93 -4.34 -2.00 -15.02
CA ALA A 93 -4.32 -1.12 -13.87
C ALA A 93 -5.75 -0.64 -13.62
N ALA A 94 -6.27 -0.89 -12.43
CA ALA A 94 -7.46 -0.17 -11.98
C ALA A 94 -7.17 1.34 -12.08
N PRO A 95 -8.11 2.16 -12.60
CA PRO A 95 -7.86 3.56 -12.82
C PRO A 95 -7.56 4.27 -11.50
N SER A 96 -6.29 4.61 -11.27
CA SER A 96 -5.93 5.67 -10.34
C SER A 96 -6.17 6.99 -11.06
N ALA A 97 -7.07 7.82 -10.54
CA ALA A 97 -7.36 9.14 -11.11
C ALA A 97 -6.08 10.02 -11.15
N PRO A 98 -5.91 10.88 -12.19
CA PRO A 98 -4.78 11.79 -12.27
C PRO A 98 -4.76 12.78 -11.11
N MET A 99 -3.55 13.07 -10.64
CA MET A 99 -3.26 13.91 -9.47
C MET A 99 -3.52 15.42 -9.70
N SER A 100 -3.88 15.87 -10.91
CA SER A 100 -3.92 17.30 -11.24
C SER A 100 -5.28 17.89 -11.61
N GLN A 101 -6.38 17.14 -11.55
CA GLN A 101 -7.73 17.68 -11.83
C GLN A 101 -8.75 17.13 -10.84
N ARG A 102 -8.74 17.64 -9.61
CA ARG A 102 -9.95 17.74 -8.80
C ARG A 102 -10.11 19.20 -8.41
N GLN A 103 -10.62 19.99 -9.36
CA GLN A 103 -11.32 21.20 -8.98
C GLN A 103 -12.49 20.81 -8.08
N ALA A 104 -12.71 21.65 -7.08
CA ALA A 104 -13.60 21.41 -5.98
C ALA A 104 -15.05 21.20 -6.45
N GLU A 105 -15.56 19.98 -6.28
CA GLU A 105 -16.98 19.79 -6.05
C GLU A 105 -17.17 19.30 -4.62
N LYS A 106 -17.73 20.20 -3.80
CA LYS A 106 -18.29 19.89 -2.49
C LYS A 106 -19.52 19.00 -2.71
N GLY A 107 -19.30 17.71 -2.86
CA GLY A 107 -20.34 16.69 -2.91
C GLY A 107 -20.04 15.62 -1.86
N SER A 108 -20.98 15.40 -0.94
CA SER A 108 -20.86 14.47 0.18
C SER A 108 -20.58 13.02 -0.27
N SER A 109 -19.34 12.60 -0.23
CA SER A 109 -18.98 11.19 0.00
C SER A 109 -17.66 11.14 0.76
N SER A 110 -17.65 10.46 1.90
CA SER A 110 -16.51 10.33 2.81
C SER A 110 -15.37 9.59 2.13
N THR A 111 -14.48 10.33 1.48
CA THR A 111 -13.24 9.78 0.93
C THR A 111 -12.24 9.67 2.07
N ALA A 112 -11.74 8.46 2.35
CA ALA A 112 -10.71 8.18 3.37
C ALA A 112 -9.31 8.76 3.02
N LEU A 113 -9.25 9.66 2.04
CA LEU A 113 -8.07 10.30 1.52
C LEU A 113 -8.10 11.76 1.96
N GLY A 114 -7.12 12.12 2.77
CA GLY A 114 -6.91 13.49 3.19
C GLY A 114 -5.70 14.10 2.49
N CYS A 115 -5.71 15.42 2.34
CA CYS A 115 -4.63 16.18 1.73
C CYS A 115 -3.58 16.57 2.77
N SER A 116 -2.36 16.04 2.64
CA SER A 116 -1.19 16.54 3.38
C SER A 116 -0.16 17.10 2.39
N ARG A 117 0.12 18.41 2.48
CA ARG A 117 1.13 19.12 1.66
C ARG A 117 1.02 18.88 0.13
N GLY A 118 -0.20 18.75 -0.40
CA GLY A 118 -0.45 18.59 -1.83
C GLY A 118 -0.40 17.15 -2.35
N VAL A 119 -0.23 16.15 -1.48
CA VAL A 119 -0.28 14.72 -1.83
C VAL A 119 -1.42 14.05 -1.05
N PHE A 120 -2.27 13.28 -1.76
CA PHE A 120 -3.28 12.43 -1.12
C PHE A 120 -2.57 11.30 -0.38
N THR A 121 -2.63 11.33 0.95
CA THR A 121 -2.02 10.32 1.81
C THR A 121 -3.04 9.83 2.82
N SER A 122 -2.87 8.59 3.28
CA SER A 122 -3.71 7.97 4.29
C SER A 122 -2.87 7.50 5.48
N LYS A 123 -3.50 7.28 6.62
CA LYS A 123 -2.92 6.61 7.77
C LYS A 123 -3.72 5.35 8.07
N LEU A 124 -3.00 4.23 8.21
CA LEU A 124 -3.57 2.99 8.69
C LEU A 124 -3.28 2.89 10.19
N HIS A 125 -4.35 2.91 10.97
CA HIS A 125 -4.34 2.72 12.40
C HIS A 125 -4.77 1.28 12.72
N CYS A 126 -4.19 0.71 13.77
CA CYS A 126 -4.44 -0.68 14.15
C CYS A 126 -4.54 -0.79 15.67
N LEU A 127 -5.57 -1.49 16.15
CA LEU A 127 -5.58 -2.08 17.50
C LEU A 127 -5.14 -3.53 17.37
N ALA A 128 -4.27 -3.99 18.27
CA ALA A 128 -3.79 -5.36 18.28
C ALA A 128 -3.83 -5.94 19.70
N ASP A 129 -3.91 -7.26 19.79
CA ASP A 129 -3.80 -7.97 21.06
C ASP A 129 -2.35 -7.95 21.60
N ALA A 130 -2.15 -8.56 22.78
CA ALA A 130 -0.83 -8.65 23.40
C ALA A 130 0.20 -9.43 22.55
N LEU A 131 -0.22 -10.28 21.60
CA LEU A 131 0.66 -11.02 20.69
C LEU A 131 0.99 -10.22 19.41
N GLY A 132 0.36 -9.06 19.22
CA GLY A 132 0.49 -8.24 18.01
C GLY A 132 -0.39 -8.72 16.86
N ARG A 133 -1.48 -9.45 17.16
CA ARG A 133 -2.50 -9.83 16.19
C ARG A 133 -3.52 -8.70 16.06
N PRO A 134 -3.83 -8.24 14.85
CA PRO A 134 -4.74 -7.12 14.64
C PRO A 134 -6.17 -7.51 15.02
N LEU A 135 -6.80 -6.69 15.87
CA LEU A 135 -8.19 -6.76 16.31
C LEU A 135 -9.06 -5.75 15.54
N ALA A 136 -8.49 -4.59 15.23
CA ALA A 136 -9.18 -3.50 14.57
C ALA A 136 -8.26 -2.79 13.59
N LEU A 137 -8.82 -2.31 12.48
CA LEU A 137 -8.12 -1.48 11.51
C LEU A 137 -8.99 -0.27 11.18
N HIS A 138 -8.37 0.90 11.10
CA HIS A 138 -9.07 2.13 10.75
C HIS A 138 -8.20 2.98 9.84
N LEU A 139 -8.80 3.52 8.79
CA LEU A 139 -8.13 4.40 7.83
C LEU A 139 -8.57 5.83 8.02
N THR A 140 -7.60 6.74 8.09
CA THR A 140 -7.85 8.19 8.12
C THR A 140 -7.03 8.90 7.03
N GLY A 141 -7.37 10.16 6.76
CA GLY A 141 -6.53 11.04 5.96
C GLY A 141 -5.15 11.26 6.58
N GLY A 142 -4.12 11.48 5.77
CA GLY A 142 -2.74 11.59 6.25
C GLY A 142 -2.47 12.78 7.18
N GLU A 143 -3.27 13.83 7.07
CA GLU A 143 -3.28 14.99 7.97
C GLU A 143 -3.97 14.73 9.31
N ALA A 144 -4.81 13.70 9.41
CA ALA A 144 -5.55 13.42 10.64
C ALA A 144 -4.56 13.11 11.78
N ALA A 145 -4.75 13.74 12.93
CA ALA A 145 -3.96 13.43 14.12
C ALA A 145 -4.26 12.00 14.60
N ASP A 146 -3.25 11.28 15.07
CA ASP A 146 -3.40 9.85 15.38
C ASP A 146 -4.45 9.60 16.47
N CYS A 147 -4.58 10.51 17.43
CA CYS A 147 -5.60 10.48 18.47
C CYS A 147 -7.04 10.47 17.92
N LYS A 148 -7.29 10.95 16.69
CA LYS A 148 -8.62 10.93 16.07
C LYS A 148 -9.08 9.54 15.67
N ALA A 149 -8.17 8.58 15.54
CA ALA A 149 -8.51 7.19 15.26
C ALA A 149 -8.88 6.40 16.52
N TYR A 150 -8.72 6.96 17.73
CA TYR A 150 -8.90 6.24 18.99
C TYR A 150 -10.32 5.69 19.15
N ASP A 151 -11.34 6.53 18.97
CA ASP A 151 -12.74 6.15 19.19
C ASP A 151 -13.18 5.05 18.22
N ALA A 152 -12.63 5.02 17.00
CA ALA A 152 -12.91 3.98 16.01
C ALA A 152 -12.25 2.63 16.34
N LEU A 153 -11.22 2.61 17.20
CA LEU A 153 -10.43 1.41 17.50
C LEU A 153 -10.76 0.80 18.85
N ILE A 154 -11.02 1.60 19.88
CA ILE A 154 -11.11 1.15 21.28
C ILE A 154 -12.34 0.26 21.56
N VAL A 155 -13.31 0.22 20.64
CA VAL A 155 -14.62 -0.45 20.84
C VAL A 155 -14.54 -1.98 20.70
N LEU A 156 -13.42 -2.52 20.25
CA LEU A 156 -13.37 -3.90 19.72
C LEU A 156 -12.91 -5.05 20.65
N PRO A 157 -12.22 -4.85 21.79
CA PRO A 157 -11.86 -6.00 22.63
C PRO A 157 -13.05 -6.46 23.48
N GLU A 158 -13.46 -7.73 23.33
CA GLU A 158 -14.50 -8.39 24.15
C GLU A 158 -14.13 -8.47 25.65
N ARG A 159 -12.83 -8.40 25.95
CA ARG A 159 -12.27 -8.38 27.30
C ARG A 159 -11.50 -7.10 27.55
N ILE A 160 -11.81 -6.43 28.66
CA ILE A 160 -11.10 -5.24 29.11
C ILE A 160 -9.64 -5.61 29.43
N PRO A 161 -8.63 -5.03 28.75
CA PRO A 161 -7.23 -5.30 29.06
C PRO A 161 -6.76 -4.51 30.27
N ASP A 162 -5.76 -5.02 31.00
CA ASP A 162 -5.17 -4.30 32.13
C ASP A 162 -4.46 -3.00 31.70
N ALA A 163 -3.94 -2.96 30.47
CA ALA A 163 -3.24 -1.81 29.93
C ALA A 163 -3.38 -1.67 28.41
N LEU A 164 -3.37 -0.42 27.93
CA LEU A 164 -3.30 -0.07 26.51
C LEU A 164 -1.97 0.63 26.21
N LEU A 165 -1.24 0.08 25.24
CA LEU A 165 0.02 0.65 24.75
C LEU A 165 -0.26 1.42 23.46
N ALA A 166 0.15 2.68 23.40
CA ALA A 166 0.00 3.47 22.19
C ALA A 166 1.16 4.44 21.97
N ASP A 167 1.36 4.84 20.72
CA ASP A 167 2.37 5.82 20.36
C ASP A 167 2.08 7.20 20.95
N LYS A 168 3.12 8.03 21.02
CA LYS A 168 3.04 9.41 21.52
C LYS A 168 1.97 10.25 20.82
N GLY A 169 1.60 9.93 19.57
CA GLY A 169 0.52 10.59 18.83
C GLY A 169 -0.89 10.36 19.41
N TYR A 170 -1.09 9.32 20.21
CA TYR A 170 -2.34 9.00 20.91
C TYR A 170 -2.44 9.65 22.30
N ASP A 171 -1.43 10.41 22.71
CA ASP A 171 -1.46 11.07 24.00
C ASP A 171 -2.38 12.30 23.98
N ALA A 172 -3.59 12.13 24.52
CA ALA A 172 -4.58 13.18 24.73
C ALA A 172 -5.29 12.99 26.08
N ASP A 173 -5.68 14.07 26.74
CA ASP A 173 -6.34 13.99 28.05
C ASP A 173 -7.69 13.28 27.97
N ALA A 174 -8.44 13.50 26.88
CA ALA A 174 -9.68 12.78 26.60
C ALA A 174 -9.46 11.26 26.51
N ILE A 175 -8.40 10.82 25.83
CA ILE A 175 -8.05 9.39 25.69
C ILE A 175 -7.68 8.81 27.05
N ARG A 176 -6.84 9.49 27.83
CA ARG A 176 -6.46 9.03 29.17
C ARG A 176 -7.63 8.97 30.12
N ALA A 177 -8.53 9.95 30.07
CA ALA A 177 -9.75 9.97 30.88
C ALA A 177 -10.69 8.82 30.51
N ASP A 178 -10.85 8.52 29.21
CA ASP A 178 -11.65 7.38 28.75
C ASP A 178 -11.03 6.04 29.20
N LEU A 179 -9.72 5.85 29.04
CA LEU A 179 -9.02 4.66 29.53
C LEU A 179 -9.16 4.48 31.05
N SER A 180 -9.05 5.57 31.81
CA SER A 180 -9.28 5.53 33.25
C SER A 180 -10.72 5.12 33.61
N LYS A 181 -11.73 5.63 32.89
CA LYS A 181 -13.13 5.23 33.09
C LYS A 181 -13.37 3.75 32.78
N ARG A 182 -12.60 3.19 31.85
CA ARG A 182 -12.63 1.76 31.48
C ARG A 182 -11.78 0.88 32.39
N HIS A 183 -11.10 1.44 33.39
CA HIS A 183 -10.13 0.75 34.24
C HIS A 183 -8.94 0.14 33.46
N ILE A 184 -8.53 0.80 32.37
CA ILE A 184 -7.39 0.39 31.54
C ILE A 184 -6.20 1.30 31.84
N GLY A 185 -5.04 0.73 32.16
CA GLY A 185 -3.80 1.48 32.39
C GLY A 185 -3.25 2.10 31.10
N PRO A 186 -3.11 3.44 30.99
CA PRO A 186 -2.57 4.08 29.79
C PRO A 186 -1.04 4.04 29.73
N VAL A 187 -0.48 3.12 28.95
CA VAL A 187 0.97 3.00 28.69
C VAL A 187 1.31 3.80 27.44
N ILE A 188 1.18 5.11 27.56
CA ILE A 188 1.39 6.08 26.47
C ILE A 188 2.43 7.08 26.92
N ARG A 189 3.48 7.27 26.12
CA ARG A 189 4.46 8.33 26.38
C ARG A 189 3.79 9.70 26.21
N GLY A 190 3.91 10.57 27.21
CA GLY A 190 3.41 11.95 27.14
C GLY A 190 4.06 12.75 26.00
N ARG A 191 3.29 13.65 25.38
CA ARG A 191 3.81 14.58 24.39
C ARG A 191 4.84 15.53 25.00
N SER A 192 5.75 16.02 24.17
CA SER A 192 6.88 16.86 24.63
C SER A 192 6.46 18.26 25.06
N ASP A 193 5.30 18.71 24.58
CA ASP A 193 4.65 19.98 24.89
C ASP A 193 3.71 19.91 26.10
N ARG A 194 3.58 18.75 26.75
CA ARG A 194 2.82 18.66 28.01
C ARG A 194 3.49 19.49 29.10
N ARG A 195 2.69 20.33 29.76
CA ARG A 195 3.09 21.09 30.96
C ARG A 195 3.46 20.16 32.12
N VAL A 196 2.72 19.06 32.27
CA VAL A 196 2.93 18.06 33.31
C VAL A 196 3.48 16.78 32.68
N LYS A 197 4.65 16.35 33.15
CA LYS A 197 5.27 15.12 32.68
C LYS A 197 4.49 13.93 33.21
N ILE A 198 4.05 13.06 32.32
CA ILE A 198 3.37 11.82 32.67
C ILE A 198 4.38 10.67 32.70
N GLU A 199 4.46 10.00 33.85
CA GLU A 199 5.19 8.74 33.97
C GLU A 199 4.44 7.61 33.27
N HIS A 200 5.18 6.70 32.67
CA HIS A 200 4.66 5.51 32.02
C HIS A 200 5.62 4.35 32.25
N ASP A 201 5.10 3.14 32.27
CA ASP A 201 5.93 1.93 32.35
C ASP A 201 6.74 1.79 31.06
N ARG A 202 8.05 2.03 31.15
CA ARG A 202 8.98 1.94 30.02
C ARG A 202 9.19 0.50 29.55
N THR A 203 9.12 -0.47 30.45
CA THR A 203 9.32 -1.88 30.14
C THR A 203 8.13 -2.41 29.35
N LEU A 204 6.92 -2.09 29.83
CA LEU A 204 5.70 -2.42 29.11
C LEU A 204 5.62 -1.67 27.79
N TYR A 205 5.99 -0.38 27.75
CA TYR A 205 6.00 0.41 26.51
C TYR A 205 6.85 -0.20 25.38
N LYS A 206 7.96 -0.89 25.70
CA LYS A 206 8.77 -1.61 24.70
C LYS A 206 8.00 -2.70 23.95
N GLN A 207 6.93 -3.24 24.52
CA GLN A 207 6.12 -4.27 23.87
C GLN A 207 5.35 -3.75 22.64
N ARG A 208 5.26 -2.41 22.43
CA ARG A 208 4.72 -1.84 21.18
C ARG A 208 5.45 -2.34 19.94
N ASN A 209 6.71 -2.76 20.06
CA ASN A 209 7.46 -3.38 18.97
C ASN A 209 6.73 -4.59 18.33
N ARG A 210 5.81 -5.25 19.04
CA ARG A 210 4.95 -6.30 18.46
C ARG A 210 4.06 -5.76 17.32
N ILE A 211 3.43 -4.59 17.52
CA ILE A 211 2.61 -3.96 16.47
C ILE A 211 3.50 -3.40 15.33
N GLU A 212 4.67 -2.86 15.66
CA GLU A 212 5.64 -2.39 14.66
C GLU A 212 6.10 -3.55 13.74
N ARG A 213 6.40 -4.71 14.32
CA ARG A 213 6.73 -5.93 13.56
C ARG A 213 5.56 -6.43 12.72
N MET A 214 4.33 -6.35 13.22
CA MET A 214 3.13 -6.68 12.43
C MET A 214 3.02 -5.75 11.21
N PHE A 215 3.19 -4.43 11.38
CA PHE A 215 3.22 -3.50 10.26
C PHE A 215 4.38 -3.77 9.31
N GLY A 216 5.55 -4.17 9.83
CA GLY A 216 6.68 -4.61 9.04
C GLY A 216 6.33 -5.79 8.13
N ARG A 217 5.63 -6.81 8.66
CA ARG A 217 5.13 -7.95 7.87
C ARG A 217 4.13 -7.52 6.79
N LEU A 218 3.22 -6.60 7.10
CA LEU A 218 2.27 -6.07 6.11
C LEU A 218 2.99 -5.35 4.97
N LYS A 219 4.07 -4.63 5.26
CA LYS A 219 4.87 -3.90 4.27
C LYS A 219 5.77 -4.79 3.40
N ILE A 220 5.84 -6.10 3.65
CA ILE A 220 6.44 -7.05 2.69
C ILE A 220 5.58 -7.07 1.40
N ASN A 221 4.27 -6.89 1.52
CA ASN A 221 3.41 -6.74 0.36
C ASN A 221 3.58 -5.34 -0.24
N ARG A 222 4.17 -5.28 -1.44
CA ARG A 222 4.45 -4.02 -2.14
C ARG A 222 3.18 -3.17 -2.33
N ALA A 223 2.03 -3.78 -2.63
CA ALA A 223 0.77 -3.04 -2.82
C ALA A 223 0.34 -2.29 -1.55
N ILE A 224 0.57 -2.90 -0.38
CA ILE A 224 0.28 -2.29 0.93
C ILE A 224 1.36 -1.25 1.29
N ALA A 225 2.63 -1.56 1.02
CA ALA A 225 3.76 -0.71 1.35
C ALA A 225 3.72 0.63 0.59
N THR A 226 3.46 0.57 -0.72
CA THR A 226 3.46 1.75 -1.59
C THR A 226 2.12 2.47 -1.60
N ARG A 227 1.04 1.81 -1.14
CA ARG A 227 -0.31 2.38 -1.08
C ARG A 227 -0.77 2.95 -2.42
N TYR A 228 -0.41 2.26 -3.52
CA TYR A 228 -0.81 2.66 -4.88
C TYR A 228 -2.31 2.57 -5.08
N ASP A 229 -2.95 1.63 -4.39
CA ASP A 229 -4.39 1.49 -4.41
C ASP A 229 -4.99 2.44 -3.37
N GLN A 230 -5.71 3.45 -3.85
CA GLN A 230 -6.33 4.49 -3.04
C GLN A 230 -7.85 4.44 -3.09
N LEU A 231 -8.44 3.42 -3.71
CA LEU A 231 -9.90 3.31 -3.73
C LEU A 231 -10.39 2.93 -2.31
N PRO A 232 -11.49 3.53 -1.81
CA PRO A 232 -11.95 3.37 -0.44
C PRO A 232 -12.23 1.94 0.00
N ASN A 233 -12.46 1.02 -0.94
CA ASN A 233 -12.85 -0.36 -0.64
C ASN A 233 -11.73 -1.38 -0.87
N SER A 234 -10.85 -1.16 -1.85
CA SER A 234 -9.83 -2.13 -2.25
C SER A 234 -8.62 -2.12 -1.32
N PHE A 235 -8.14 -0.94 -0.92
CA PHE A 235 -7.02 -0.82 0.02
C PHE A 235 -7.33 -1.46 1.38
N PRO A 236 -8.41 -1.08 2.09
CA PRO A 236 -8.77 -1.78 3.32
C PRO A 236 -9.00 -3.28 3.09
N GLY A 237 -9.62 -3.70 1.97
CA GLY A 237 -9.79 -5.11 1.63
C GLY A 237 -8.46 -5.89 1.56
N MET A 238 -7.45 -5.33 0.89
CA MET A 238 -6.11 -5.92 0.84
C MET A 238 -5.44 -5.96 2.21
N VAL A 239 -5.59 -4.90 3.02
CA VAL A 239 -5.04 -4.87 4.38
C VAL A 239 -5.70 -5.96 5.22
N HIS A 240 -7.03 -6.09 5.18
CA HIS A 240 -7.76 -7.15 5.89
C HIS A 240 -7.25 -8.55 5.52
N LEU A 241 -7.15 -8.85 4.22
CA LEU A 241 -6.63 -10.13 3.71
C LEU A 241 -5.20 -10.38 4.19
N ALA A 242 -4.32 -9.38 4.12
CA ALA A 242 -2.94 -9.52 4.58
C ALA A 242 -2.84 -9.69 6.10
N THR A 243 -3.71 -9.02 6.86
CA THR A 243 -3.75 -9.14 8.32
C THR A 243 -4.31 -10.46 8.82
N ALA A 244 -5.22 -11.11 8.07
CA ALA A 244 -5.80 -12.41 8.42
C ALA A 244 -4.72 -13.49 8.62
N ARG A 245 -3.60 -13.39 7.90
CA ARG A 245 -2.43 -14.27 8.08
C ARG A 245 -1.78 -14.21 9.47
N ASN A 246 -2.05 -13.20 10.29
CA ASN A 246 -1.53 -13.15 11.67
C ASN A 246 -2.35 -14.05 12.63
N TRP A 247 -3.47 -14.60 12.16
CA TRP A 247 -4.37 -15.47 12.91
C TRP A 247 -4.30 -16.95 12.49
N LEU A 248 -3.61 -17.25 11.39
CA LEU A 248 -3.31 -18.60 10.90
C LEU A 248 -1.93 -19.04 11.39
#